data_AF-A0A519S9D1-F1
#
_entry.id   AF-A0A519S9D1-F1
#
_cell.length_a   1.000
_cell.length_b   1.000
_cell.length_c   1.000
_cell.angle_alpha   90.00
_cell.angle_beta   90.00
_cell.angle_gamma   90.00
#
_symmetry.space_group_name_H-M   'P 1'
#
loop_
_entity.id
_entity.type
_entity.pdbx_description
1 polymer ?
#
loop_
_entity_poly.entity_id
_entity_poly.type
_entity_poly.pdbx_seq_one_letter_code
_entity_poly.pdbx_strand_id
1 'polypeptide(L)'
;IIGNYVHGNEPAHHAAYLYNWTNQPWKTQPRIRMILNKMYHQGPDGLGGNDDCGQMSAWYIFSALGFYPVAPASGEYALGSPAVHGAVLQVGEGKTFTVSVKNQSAKNVYVQSARLNGQLLTRPFLPVSEVRQGGTLEFVMGSKPKK
;
A
#
# COMPACT_ATOMS: atom_id res chain seq x y z
N ILE A 1 -4.89 8.16 -17.28
CA ILE A 1 -5.24 6.74 -17.60
C ILE A 1 -3.95 5.92 -17.78
N ILE A 2 -3.95 4.63 -17.46
CA ILE A 2 -2.80 3.70 -17.64
C ILE A 2 -3.28 2.46 -18.43
N GLY A 3 -3.17 2.47 -19.76
CA GLY A 3 -3.80 1.43 -20.59
C GLY A 3 -5.31 1.42 -20.36
N ASN A 4 -5.88 0.27 -19.97
CA ASN A 4 -7.30 0.17 -19.60
C ASN A 4 -7.58 0.43 -18.11
N TYR A 5 -6.55 0.74 -17.31
CA TYR A 5 -6.71 1.10 -15.90
C TYR A 5 -7.07 2.58 -15.77
N VAL A 6 -8.28 2.86 -15.27
CA VAL A 6 -8.81 4.21 -15.05
C VAL A 6 -8.85 4.49 -13.55
N HIS A 7 -7.84 5.21 -13.04
CA HIS A 7 -7.71 5.42 -11.60
C HIS A 7 -8.76 6.36 -11.01
N GLY A 8 -9.27 7.33 -11.78
CA GLY A 8 -10.30 8.24 -11.30
C GLY A 8 -11.70 7.63 -11.21
N ASN A 9 -11.81 6.30 -11.11
CA ASN A 9 -13.07 5.59 -10.97
C ASN A 9 -12.84 4.29 -10.16
N GLU A 10 -13.68 4.07 -9.16
CA GLU A 10 -13.53 3.09 -8.09
C GLU A 10 -13.37 1.63 -8.54
N PRO A 11 -14.02 1.15 -9.62
CA PRO A 11 -13.87 -0.24 -10.05
C PRO A 11 -12.42 -0.65 -10.31
N ALA A 12 -11.53 0.30 -10.65
CA ALA A 12 -10.12 0.01 -10.88
C ALA A 12 -9.28 -0.05 -9.59
N HIS A 13 -9.74 0.51 -8.47
CA HIS A 13 -8.89 0.78 -7.30
C HIS A 13 -8.19 -0.46 -6.72
N HIS A 14 -8.86 -1.61 -6.77
CA HIS A 14 -8.32 -2.87 -6.26
C HIS A 14 -7.42 -3.61 -7.26
N ALA A 15 -7.50 -3.30 -8.56
CA ALA A 15 -6.92 -4.13 -9.61
C ALA A 15 -5.39 -4.24 -9.55
N ALA A 16 -4.69 -3.18 -9.11
CA ALA A 16 -3.23 -3.20 -8.99
C ALA A 16 -2.72 -4.21 -7.94
N TYR A 17 -3.56 -4.51 -6.94
CA TYR A 17 -3.24 -5.45 -5.86
C TYR A 17 -3.51 -6.91 -6.23
N LEU A 18 -4.25 -7.18 -7.32
CA LEU A 18 -4.64 -8.54 -7.70
C LEU A 18 -3.46 -9.45 -8.05
N TYR A 19 -2.29 -8.89 -8.38
CA TYR A 19 -1.07 -9.70 -8.56
C TYR A 19 -0.67 -10.45 -7.28
N ASN A 20 -1.11 -10.02 -6.10
CA ASN A 20 -0.88 -10.73 -4.83
C ASN A 20 -1.54 -12.10 -4.77
N TRP A 21 -2.58 -12.35 -5.58
CA TRP A 21 -3.24 -13.66 -5.73
C TRP A 21 -2.66 -14.49 -6.89
N THR A 22 -1.53 -14.06 -7.44
CA THR A 22 -0.83 -14.78 -8.51
C THR A 22 0.55 -15.23 -8.02
N ASN A 23 1.26 -15.98 -8.86
CA ASN A 23 2.67 -16.31 -8.63
C ASN A 23 3.64 -15.13 -8.84
N GLN A 24 3.13 -13.90 -9.03
CA GLN A 24 3.92 -12.71 -9.35
C GLN A 24 3.56 -11.48 -8.48
N PRO A 25 3.52 -11.60 -7.14
CA PRO A 25 3.13 -10.50 -6.24
C PRO A 25 4.02 -9.25 -6.38
N TRP A 26 5.29 -9.41 -6.77
CA TRP A 26 6.20 -8.29 -7.02
C TRP A 26 5.74 -7.37 -8.15
N LYS A 27 4.79 -7.79 -9.00
CA LYS A 27 4.19 -6.92 -10.01
C LYS A 27 3.31 -5.84 -9.41
N THR A 28 2.63 -6.08 -8.28
CA THR A 28 1.81 -5.10 -7.54
C THR A 28 2.58 -3.81 -7.25
N GLN A 29 3.79 -3.98 -6.70
CA GLN A 29 4.61 -2.94 -6.09
C GLN A 29 4.93 -1.75 -7.03
N PRO A 30 5.53 -1.94 -8.22
CA PRO A 30 5.80 -0.83 -9.14
C PRO A 30 4.52 -0.22 -9.75
N ARG A 31 3.39 -0.94 -9.81
CA ARG A 31 2.13 -0.39 -10.34
C ARG A 31 1.51 0.58 -9.33
N ILE A 32 1.47 0.22 -8.06
CA ILE A 32 1.04 1.13 -6.98
C ILE A 32 1.90 2.40 -7.00
N ARG A 33 3.22 2.24 -7.06
CA ARG A 33 4.16 3.38 -7.08
C ARG A 33 4.03 4.25 -8.32
N MET A 34 3.70 3.67 -9.46
CA MET A 34 3.35 4.40 -10.68
C MET A 34 2.05 5.21 -10.51
N ILE A 35 1.00 4.60 -9.94
CA ILE A 35 -0.30 5.25 -9.74
C ILE A 35 -0.16 6.43 -8.77
N LEU A 36 0.46 6.22 -7.60
CA LEU A 36 0.71 7.29 -6.62
C LEU A 36 1.42 8.49 -7.25
N ASN A 37 2.39 8.26 -8.13
CA ASN A 37 3.16 9.32 -8.76
C ASN A 37 2.46 9.99 -9.96
N LYS A 38 1.61 9.27 -10.69
CA LYS A 38 0.97 9.78 -11.91
C LYS A 38 -0.41 10.40 -11.68
N MET A 39 -1.11 9.99 -10.62
CA MET A 39 -2.52 10.32 -10.42
C MET A 39 -2.76 11.22 -9.21
N TYR A 40 -1.70 11.57 -8.48
CA TYR A 40 -1.75 12.43 -7.32
C TYR A 40 -0.62 13.45 -7.35
N HIS A 41 -0.93 14.71 -7.08
CA HIS A 41 0.07 15.74 -6.82
C HIS A 41 -0.48 16.90 -5.97
N GLN A 42 0.42 17.78 -5.52
CA GLN A 42 0.07 18.95 -4.72
C GLN A 42 -0.31 20.10 -5.68
N GLY A 43 -1.57 20.13 -6.10
CA GLY A 43 -2.11 21.17 -6.98
C GLY A 43 -3.64 21.13 -7.05
N PRO A 44 -4.29 22.17 -7.61
CA PRO A 44 -5.74 22.22 -7.76
C PRO A 44 -6.32 21.07 -8.61
N ASP A 45 -5.56 20.57 -9.58
CA ASP A 45 -5.82 19.39 -10.42
C ASP A 45 -5.17 18.11 -9.88
N GLY A 46 -4.86 18.10 -8.57
CA GLY A 46 -4.07 17.09 -7.88
C GLY A 46 -4.63 15.67 -7.83
N LEU A 47 -5.85 15.44 -8.34
CA LEU A 47 -6.52 14.15 -8.33
C LEU A 47 -6.88 13.72 -9.76
N GLY A 48 -6.64 12.45 -10.08
CA GLY A 48 -6.98 11.86 -11.39
C GLY A 48 -8.48 11.67 -11.68
N GLY A 49 -9.37 12.16 -10.81
CA GLY A 49 -10.82 12.03 -10.86
C GLY A 49 -11.49 12.76 -9.68
N ASN A 50 -12.80 12.56 -9.50
CA ASN A 50 -13.51 13.07 -8.32
C ASN A 50 -12.98 12.39 -7.06
N ASP A 51 -12.92 13.12 -5.94
CA ASP A 51 -12.47 12.50 -4.67
C ASP A 51 -13.50 11.52 -4.08
N ASP A 52 -14.76 11.60 -4.54
CA ASP A 52 -15.88 10.76 -4.15
C ASP A 52 -15.97 10.54 -2.63
N CYS A 53 -16.18 11.67 -1.94
CA CYS A 53 -16.33 11.73 -0.48
C CYS A 53 -15.10 11.20 0.29
N GLY A 54 -13.89 11.38 -0.23
CA GLY A 54 -12.64 10.95 0.40
C GLY A 54 -12.14 9.58 -0.05
N GLN A 55 -12.80 8.92 -1.00
CA GLN A 55 -12.41 7.61 -1.50
C GLN A 55 -11.04 7.63 -2.20
N MET A 56 -10.79 8.61 -3.09
CA MET A 56 -9.48 8.74 -3.74
C MET A 56 -8.38 9.05 -2.73
N SER A 57 -8.67 9.95 -1.78
CA SER A 57 -7.77 10.31 -0.68
C SER A 57 -7.47 9.11 0.22
N ALA A 58 -8.47 8.28 0.55
CA ALA A 58 -8.29 7.06 1.33
C ALA A 58 -7.42 6.03 0.59
N TRP A 59 -7.62 5.85 -0.73
CA TRP A 59 -6.79 4.98 -1.54
C TRP A 59 -5.32 5.40 -1.49
N TYR A 60 -5.05 6.71 -1.59
CA TYR A 60 -3.69 7.26 -1.47
C TYR A 60 -3.08 6.93 -0.12
N ILE A 61 -3.79 7.20 0.98
CA ILE A 61 -3.30 6.97 2.35
C ILE A 61 -2.93 5.49 2.55
N PHE A 62 -3.85 4.57 2.27
CA PHE A 62 -3.61 3.13 2.40
C PHE A 62 -2.41 2.68 1.55
N SER A 63 -2.41 3.04 0.27
CA SER A 63 -1.35 2.65 -0.66
C SER A 63 0.01 3.24 -0.29
N ALA A 64 0.04 4.48 0.21
CA ALA A 64 1.26 5.14 0.67
C ALA A 64 1.83 4.50 1.95
N LEU A 65 0.96 4.02 2.85
CA LEU A 65 1.34 3.20 4.02
C LEU A 65 1.82 1.80 3.62
N GLY A 66 1.47 1.33 2.43
CA GLY A 66 1.95 0.08 1.84
C GLY A 66 1.00 -1.10 2.01
N PHE A 67 -0.30 -0.87 2.25
CA PHE A 67 -1.31 -1.93 2.31
C PHE A 67 -2.72 -1.41 1.99
N TYR A 68 -3.61 -2.25 1.46
CA TYR A 68 -4.96 -1.82 1.01
C TYR A 68 -6.05 -2.89 1.20
N PRO A 69 -7.27 -2.52 1.62
CA PRO A 69 -8.39 -3.44 1.76
C PRO A 69 -9.03 -3.78 0.39
N VAL A 70 -8.50 -4.78 -0.32
CA VAL A 70 -9.05 -5.24 -1.62
C VAL A 70 -10.50 -5.72 -1.50
N ALA A 71 -10.79 -6.48 -0.44
CA ALA A 71 -12.14 -6.90 -0.08
C ALA A 71 -12.42 -6.39 1.34
N PRO A 72 -13.08 -5.23 1.52
CA PRO A 72 -13.16 -4.53 2.81
C PRO A 72 -13.73 -5.35 3.98
N ALA A 73 -14.60 -6.31 3.72
CA ALA A 73 -15.19 -7.18 4.74
C ALA A 73 -14.39 -8.45 5.04
N SER A 74 -13.26 -8.70 4.35
CA SER A 74 -12.47 -9.93 4.51
C SER A 74 -11.67 -10.02 5.81
N GLY A 75 -11.42 -8.88 6.46
CA GLY A 75 -10.53 -8.81 7.62
C GLY A 75 -9.04 -8.80 7.27
N GLU A 76 -8.68 -8.61 6.00
CA GLU A 76 -7.28 -8.54 5.54
C GLU A 76 -6.99 -7.30 4.68
N TYR A 77 -5.76 -6.80 4.80
CA TYR A 77 -5.17 -5.84 3.88
C TYR A 77 -4.17 -6.55 2.96
N ALA A 78 -4.21 -6.26 1.66
CA ALA A 78 -3.22 -6.70 0.70
C ALA A 78 -1.97 -5.80 0.76
N LEU A 79 -0.78 -6.40 0.84
CA LEU A 79 0.47 -5.65 0.88
C LEU A 79 0.77 -5.02 -0.48
N GLY A 80 1.23 -3.78 -0.45
CA GLY A 80 1.62 -2.99 -1.62
C GLY A 80 3.10 -2.65 -1.62
N SER A 81 3.42 -1.42 -2.03
CA SER A 81 4.74 -0.81 -1.84
C SER A 81 4.54 0.54 -1.15
N PRO A 82 5.09 0.73 0.06
CA PRO A 82 4.96 2.02 0.74
C PRO A 82 5.66 3.13 -0.04
N ALA A 83 5.14 4.34 0.13
CA ALA A 83 5.71 5.58 -0.40
C ALA A 83 6.22 6.52 0.71
N VAL A 84 5.72 6.35 1.94
CA VAL A 84 6.20 7.07 3.13
C VAL A 84 7.52 6.50 3.64
N HIS A 85 8.28 7.28 4.40
CA HIS A 85 9.44 6.79 5.17
C HIS A 85 9.03 6.13 6.49
N GLY A 86 7.90 6.57 7.06
CA GLY A 86 7.28 5.95 8.21
C GLY A 86 5.97 6.65 8.57
N ALA A 87 5.19 6.00 9.42
CA ALA A 87 3.94 6.53 9.94
C ALA A 87 3.60 5.87 11.27
N VAL A 88 2.89 6.58 12.14
CA VAL A 88 2.34 6.05 13.39
C VAL A 88 0.83 6.20 13.34
N LEU A 89 0.11 5.09 13.48
CA LEU A 89 -1.35 5.04 13.47
C LEU A 89 -1.86 4.74 14.87
N GLN A 90 -2.90 5.45 15.29
CA GLN A 90 -3.70 5.09 16.47
C GLN A 90 -4.72 4.04 16.04
N VAL A 91 -4.65 2.84 16.63
CA VAL A 91 -5.47 1.67 16.19
C VAL A 91 -6.56 1.28 17.19
N GLY A 92 -6.85 2.18 18.13
CA GLY A 92 -7.85 1.98 19.20
C GLY A 92 -7.24 1.52 20.51
N GLU A 93 -7.99 1.63 21.61
CA GLU A 93 -7.60 1.14 22.94
C GLU A 93 -6.24 1.68 23.44
N GLY A 94 -5.84 2.88 23.02
CA GLY A 94 -4.55 3.47 23.35
C GLY A 94 -3.34 2.80 22.67
N LYS A 95 -3.58 1.90 21.72
CA LYS A 95 -2.53 1.17 20.99
C LYS A 95 -2.10 1.92 19.73
N THR A 96 -0.83 1.77 19.40
CA THR A 96 -0.23 2.33 18.18
C THR A 96 0.28 1.23 17.26
N PHE A 97 0.12 1.45 15.95
CA PHE A 97 0.73 0.64 14.91
C PHE A 97 1.68 1.51 14.08
N THR A 98 2.95 1.11 14.02
CA THR A 98 4.01 1.86 13.35
C THR A 98 4.35 1.21 12.03
N VAL A 99 4.37 1.98 10.95
CA VAL A 99 4.97 1.61 9.68
C VAL A 99 6.36 2.23 9.61
N SER A 100 7.39 1.42 9.39
CA SER A 100 8.77 1.87 9.23
C SER A 100 9.32 1.39 7.89
N VAL A 101 9.93 2.28 7.11
CA VAL A 101 10.32 1.97 5.73
C VAL A 101 11.77 2.35 5.48
N LYS A 102 12.62 1.34 5.27
CA LYS A 102 14.03 1.50 4.96
C LYS A 102 14.26 1.50 3.46
N ASN A 103 15.12 2.42 2.99
CA ASN A 103 15.59 2.52 1.60
C ASN A 103 14.50 2.81 0.56
N GLN A 104 13.34 3.33 0.95
CA GLN A 104 12.29 3.80 0.02
C GLN A 104 12.82 4.95 -0.84
N SER A 105 12.62 4.88 -2.16
CA SER A 105 12.94 5.97 -3.09
C SER A 105 12.16 5.82 -4.40
N ALA A 106 12.34 6.74 -5.35
CA ALA A 106 11.80 6.62 -6.71
C ALA A 106 12.36 5.39 -7.46
N LYS A 107 13.58 4.94 -7.12
CA LYS A 107 14.21 3.74 -7.71
C LYS A 107 13.87 2.47 -6.93
N ASN A 108 13.74 2.57 -5.62
CA ASN A 108 13.54 1.43 -4.73
C ASN A 108 12.05 1.23 -4.45
N VAL A 109 11.38 0.61 -5.42
CA VAL A 109 9.92 0.38 -5.37
C VAL A 109 9.56 -1.04 -4.95
N TYR A 110 10.53 -1.95 -4.81
CA TYR A 110 10.26 -3.36 -4.53
C TYR A 110 10.54 -3.70 -3.07
N VAL A 111 9.60 -4.38 -2.42
CA VAL A 111 9.76 -4.88 -1.05
C VAL A 111 10.70 -6.09 -1.05
N GLN A 112 11.83 -5.98 -0.35
CA GLN A 112 12.83 -7.04 -0.18
C GLN A 112 12.53 -7.89 1.06
N SER A 113 11.98 -7.27 2.10
CA SER A 113 11.44 -7.95 3.26
C SER A 113 10.39 -7.08 3.94
N ALA A 114 9.36 -7.72 4.49
CA ALA A 114 8.44 -7.13 5.45
C ALA A 114 8.56 -7.91 6.77
N ARG A 115 8.61 -7.21 7.90
CA ARG A 115 8.62 -7.82 9.22
C ARG A 115 7.52 -7.22 10.09
N LEU A 116 6.70 -8.06 10.70
CA LEU A 116 5.72 -7.65 11.69
C LEU A 116 6.26 -8.01 13.08
N ASN A 117 6.46 -7.02 13.94
CA ASN A 117 7.00 -7.19 15.29
C ASN A 117 8.31 -8.00 15.30
N GLY A 118 9.18 -7.72 14.32
CA GLY A 118 10.46 -8.41 14.13
C GLY A 118 10.37 -9.76 13.39
N GLN A 119 9.19 -10.37 13.28
CA GLN A 119 8.99 -11.64 12.60
C GLN A 119 8.85 -11.44 11.09
N LEU A 120 9.52 -12.29 10.30
CA LEU A 120 9.46 -12.22 8.83
C LEU A 120 8.05 -12.57 8.36
N LEU A 121 7.48 -11.68 7.54
CA LEU A 121 6.17 -11.86 6.96
C LEU A 121 6.33 -12.44 5.54
N THR A 122 5.88 -13.69 5.35
CA THR A 122 6.06 -14.47 4.11
C THR A 122 4.83 -14.49 3.20
N ARG A 123 3.74 -13.87 3.64
CA ARG A 123 2.45 -13.79 2.94
C ARG A 123 2.23 -12.40 2.35
N PRO A 124 1.46 -12.24 1.27
CA PRO A 124 1.21 -10.92 0.69
C PRO A 124 0.03 -10.18 1.35
N PHE A 125 -0.38 -10.59 2.55
CA PHE A 125 -1.56 -10.09 3.26
C PHE A 125 -1.23 -9.80 4.73
N LEU A 126 -1.95 -8.84 5.31
CA LEU A 126 -1.85 -8.40 6.69
C LEU A 126 -3.26 -8.37 7.31
N PRO A 127 -3.59 -9.20 8.31
CA PRO A 127 -4.90 -9.24 8.94
C PRO A 127 -5.12 -7.94 9.71
N VAL A 128 -6.35 -7.44 9.66
CA VAL A 128 -6.77 -6.25 10.41
C VAL A 128 -6.60 -6.47 11.91
N SER A 129 -6.77 -7.70 12.41
CA SER A 129 -6.58 -8.05 13.81
C SER A 129 -5.15 -7.85 14.29
N GLU A 130 -4.13 -8.14 13.46
CA GLU A 130 -2.73 -7.89 13.80
C GLU A 130 -2.40 -6.39 13.80
N VAL A 131 -3.02 -5.62 12.92
CA VAL A 131 -2.88 -4.14 12.94
C VAL A 131 -3.49 -3.57 14.22
N ARG A 132 -4.66 -4.05 14.63
CA ARG A 132 -5.37 -3.60 15.86
C ARG A 132 -4.66 -4.00 17.15
N GLN A 133 -3.80 -5.01 17.13
CA GLN A 133 -2.95 -5.34 18.28
C GLN A 133 -1.83 -4.31 18.49
N GLY A 134 -1.57 -3.45 17.49
CA GLY A 134 -0.47 -2.51 17.51
C GLY A 134 0.86 -3.16 17.15
N GLY A 135 1.95 -2.43 17.38
CA GLY A 135 3.31 -2.89 17.11
C GLY A 135 3.94 -2.22 15.90
N THR A 136 4.83 -2.92 15.18
CA THR A 136 5.60 -2.35 14.07
C THR A 136 5.63 -3.26 12.85
N LEU A 137 5.28 -2.70 11.70
CA LEU A 137 5.51 -3.26 10.37
C LEU A 137 6.71 -2.56 9.72
N GLU A 138 7.82 -3.28 9.58
CA GLU A 138 9.04 -2.79 8.93
C GLU A 138 9.15 -3.30 7.49
N PHE A 139 9.32 -2.40 6.55
CA PHE A 139 9.66 -2.69 5.15
C PHE A 139 11.13 -2.37 4.87
N VAL A 140 11.79 -3.23 4.11
CA VAL A 140 13.08 -2.94 3.48
C VAL A 140 12.89 -2.94 1.97
N MET A 141 13.21 -1.82 1.32
CA MET A 141 12.98 -1.60 -0.11
C MET A 141 14.24 -1.81 -0.94
N GLY A 142 14.07 -2.10 -2.23
CA GLY A 142 15.14 -2.29 -3.20
C GLY A 142 14.70 -2.02 -4.64
N SER A 143 15.66 -1.94 -5.55
CA SER A 143 15.44 -1.57 -6.96
C SER A 143 15.09 -2.73 -7.87
N LYS A 144 15.22 -3.97 -7.39
CA LYS A 144 14.91 -5.20 -8.14
C LYS A 144 13.82 -6.01 -7.42
N PRO A 145 12.95 -6.71 -8.17
CA PRO A 145 11.94 -7.56 -7.55
C PRO A 145 12.60 -8.73 -6.83
N LYS A 146 12.07 -9.06 -5.65
CA LYS A 146 12.29 -10.34 -4.98
C LYS A 146 11.19 -11.29 -5.44
N LYS A 147 11.58 -12.34 -6.15
CA LYS A 147 10.68 -13.37 -6.67
C LYS A 147 10.40 -14.43 -5.63
#